data_AF-A0AA39UII5-F1
#
_entry.id   AF-A0AA39UII5-F1
#
_cell.length_a   1.000
_cell.length_b   1.000
_cell.length_c   1.000
_cell.angle_alpha   90.00
_cell.angle_beta   90.00
_cell.angle_gamma   90.00
#
_symmetry.space_group_name_H-M   'P 1'
#
loop_
_entity.id
_entity.type
_entity.pdbx_description
1 polymer ?
#
loop_
_entity_poly.entity_id
_entity_poly.type
_entity_poly.pdbx_seq_one_letter_code
_entity_poly.pdbx_strand_id
1 'polypeptide(L)'
;MFLFATRKIEKKIRGKSRGVRLDRLITFANEQIHVDFSSGKPKGPNAEMFSTEIGIVVRSHAPLNVEKWDDIPEEQTQPLIDRVLSKFDVDISRPYIKDWMLKRMRL
;
A
#
# COMPACT_ATOMS: atom_id res chain seq x y z
N MET A 1 0.91 -53.77 2.95
CA MET A 1 1.56 -52.54 2.46
C MET A 1 0.55 -51.42 2.56
N PHE A 2 0.59 -50.58 3.60
CA PHE A 2 -0.35 -49.47 3.77
C PHE A 2 0.39 -48.15 3.51
N LEU A 3 -0.06 -47.41 2.49
CA LEU A 3 0.39 -46.07 2.17
C LEU A 3 -0.21 -45.10 3.20
N PHE A 4 0.63 -44.42 3.99
CA PHE A 4 0.18 -43.28 4.80
C PHE A 4 0.17 -42.03 3.91
N ALA A 5 -1.02 -41.53 3.59
CA ALA A 5 -1.18 -40.19 3.04
C ALA A 5 -0.84 -39.16 4.12
N THR A 6 0.17 -38.33 3.87
CA THR A 6 0.55 -37.24 4.78
C THR A 6 -0.51 -36.13 4.71
N ARG A 7 -1.35 -36.02 5.73
CA ARG A 7 -2.23 -34.84 5.90
C ARG A 7 -1.36 -33.63 6.23
N LYS A 8 -1.31 -32.65 5.33
CA LYS A 8 -0.70 -31.33 5.58
C LYS A 8 -1.52 -30.62 6.67
N ILE A 9 -0.98 -30.56 7.89
CA ILE A 9 -1.61 -29.83 9.00
C ILE A 9 -1.35 -28.33 8.77
N GLU A 10 -2.37 -27.59 8.35
CA GLU A 10 -2.28 -26.13 8.28
C GLU A 10 -2.23 -25.55 9.70
N LYS A 11 -1.11 -24.91 10.04
CA LYS A 11 -0.96 -24.23 11.32
C LYS A 11 -1.89 -23.01 11.34
N LYS A 12 -2.75 -22.93 12.36
CA LYS A 12 -3.60 -21.75 12.64
C LYS A 12 -2.71 -20.58 13.09
N ILE A 13 -2.14 -19.87 12.14
CA ILE A 13 -1.39 -18.63 12.38
C ILE A 13 -2.32 -17.42 12.39
N ARG A 14 -1.90 -16.35 13.05
CA ARG A 14 -2.60 -15.07 12.98
C ARG A 14 -2.46 -14.52 11.55
N GLY A 15 -3.59 -14.30 10.87
CA GLY A 15 -3.61 -13.73 9.52
C GLY A 15 -3.10 -12.29 9.48
N LYS A 16 -2.79 -11.80 8.28
CA LYS A 16 -2.43 -10.40 8.03
C LYS A 16 -3.55 -9.51 8.58
N SER A 17 -3.23 -8.50 9.38
CA SER A 17 -4.20 -7.55 9.94
C SER A 17 -4.21 -6.21 9.21
N ARG A 18 -3.07 -5.80 8.64
CA ARG A 18 -2.90 -4.51 7.95
C ARG A 18 -3.40 -4.59 6.51
N GLY A 19 -4.16 -3.61 6.06
CA GLY A 19 -4.73 -3.54 4.70
C GLY A 19 -6.03 -4.32 4.52
N VAL A 20 -6.39 -5.23 5.44
CA VAL A 20 -7.57 -6.11 5.28
C VAL A 20 -8.88 -5.32 5.16
N ARG A 21 -9.02 -4.21 5.90
CA ARG A 21 -10.23 -3.38 5.78
C ARG A 21 -10.33 -2.72 4.41
N LEU A 22 -9.21 -2.21 3.90
CA LEU A 22 -9.12 -1.60 2.58
C LEU A 22 -9.40 -2.63 1.47
N ASP A 23 -8.73 -3.78 1.53
CA ASP A 23 -8.90 -4.85 0.54
C ASP A 23 -10.35 -5.33 0.50
N ARG A 24 -11.02 -5.46 1.67
CA ARG A 24 -12.45 -5.76 1.72
C ARG A 24 -13.30 -4.66 1.07
N LEU A 25 -13.07 -3.40 1.41
CA LEU A 25 -13.83 -2.27 0.86
C LEU A 25 -13.73 -2.21 -0.66
N ILE A 26 -12.52 -2.34 -1.22
CA ILE A 26 -12.29 -2.35 -2.66
C ILE A 26 -12.94 -3.57 -3.31
N THR A 27 -12.86 -4.75 -2.68
CA THR A 27 -13.51 -5.97 -3.21
C THR A 27 -15.04 -5.84 -3.23
N PHE A 28 -15.63 -5.20 -2.21
CA PHE A 28 -17.08 -5.02 -2.12
C PHE A 28 -17.60 -3.91 -3.04
N ALA A 29 -16.89 -2.78 -3.11
CA ALA A 29 -17.27 -1.65 -3.96
C ALA A 29 -16.90 -1.88 -5.43
N ASN A 30 -15.92 -2.74 -5.70
CA ASN A 30 -15.27 -2.92 -7.00
C ASN A 30 -14.77 -1.60 -7.64
N GLU A 31 -14.46 -0.63 -6.78
CA GLU A 31 -14.08 0.73 -7.15
C GLU A 31 -12.91 1.20 -6.29
N GLN A 32 -12.17 2.17 -6.80
CA GLN A 32 -11.07 2.81 -6.07
C GLN A 32 -11.62 3.73 -4.99
N ILE A 33 -10.91 3.82 -3.86
CA ILE A 33 -11.32 4.71 -2.77
C ILE A 33 -10.84 6.12 -3.06
N HIS A 34 -11.78 7.06 -3.20
CA HIS A 34 -11.45 8.48 -3.36
C HIS A 34 -10.84 9.07 -2.07
N VAL A 35 -9.79 9.87 -2.22
CA VAL A 35 -9.13 10.57 -1.11
C VAL A 35 -9.06 12.07 -1.40
N ASP A 36 -9.73 12.86 -0.56
CA ASP A 36 -9.68 14.31 -0.65
C ASP A 36 -8.34 14.85 -0.16
N PHE A 37 -7.78 15.82 -0.89
CA PHE A 37 -6.61 16.58 -0.46
C PHE A 37 -6.98 18.04 -0.18
N SER A 38 -6.65 18.51 1.02
CA SER A 38 -6.86 19.89 1.45
C SER A 38 -5.61 20.41 2.14
N SER A 39 -5.16 21.60 1.74
CA SER A 39 -3.91 22.21 2.24
C SER A 39 -2.69 21.29 2.09
N GLY A 40 -2.62 20.53 0.98
CA GLY A 40 -1.50 19.64 0.67
C GLY A 40 -1.42 18.37 1.54
N LYS A 41 -2.50 18.00 2.23
CA LYS A 41 -2.58 16.76 3.03
C LYS A 41 -3.89 16.02 2.73
N PRO A 42 -3.91 14.68 2.81
CA PRO A 42 -5.15 13.94 2.71
C PRO A 42 -6.03 14.25 3.91
N LYS A 43 -7.33 14.42 3.68
CA LYS A 43 -8.35 14.66 4.71
C LYS A 43 -9.49 13.65 4.59
N GLY A 44 -10.27 13.57 5.67
CA GLY A 44 -11.44 12.71 5.74
C GLY A 44 -11.14 11.29 6.23
N PRO A 45 -12.16 10.41 6.22
CA PRO A 45 -12.08 9.05 6.79
C PRO A 45 -11.12 8.13 6.02
N ASN A 46 -10.85 8.44 4.75
CA ASN A 46 -9.99 7.62 3.88
C ASN A 46 -8.50 8.00 4.02
N ALA A 47 -8.17 9.15 4.61
CA ALA A 47 -6.79 9.64 4.73
C ALA A 47 -5.89 8.72 5.55
N GLU A 48 -6.42 8.14 6.62
CA GLU A 48 -5.67 7.18 7.47
C GLU A 48 -5.44 5.86 6.73
N MET A 49 -6.44 5.38 5.98
CA MET A 49 -6.31 4.16 5.17
C MET A 49 -5.28 4.35 4.06
N PHE A 50 -5.31 5.50 3.39
CA PHE A 50 -4.32 5.90 2.39
C PHE A 50 -2.89 5.92 2.98
N SER A 51 -2.71 6.60 4.11
CA SER A 51 -1.41 6.68 4.80
C SER A 51 -0.89 5.32 5.25
N THR A 52 -1.80 4.43 5.68
CA THR A 52 -1.46 3.08 6.12
C THR A 52 -1.04 2.21 4.95
N GLU A 53 -1.75 2.30 3.83
CA GLU A 53 -1.45 1.52 2.63
C GLU A 53 -0.09 1.92 2.03
N ILE A 54 0.21 3.22 1.97
CA ILE A 54 1.55 3.71 1.57
C ILE A 54 2.63 3.00 2.40
N GLY A 55 2.47 2.96 3.73
CA GLY A 55 3.44 2.30 4.60
C GLY A 55 3.51 0.77 4.37
N ILE A 56 2.40 0.12 4.01
CA ILE A 56 2.39 -1.30 3.66
C ILE A 56 3.17 -1.52 2.37
N VAL A 57 2.88 -0.74 1.33
CA VAL A 57 3.52 -0.84 0.02
C VAL A 57 5.04 -0.65 0.14
N VAL A 58 5.48 0.38 0.85
CA VAL A 58 6.91 0.64 1.08
C VAL A 58 7.57 -0.54 1.79
N ARG A 59 7.03 -1.00 2.92
CA ARG A 59 7.63 -2.13 3.68
C ARG A 59 7.62 -3.46 2.92
N SER A 60 6.68 -3.65 2.01
CA SER A 60 6.54 -4.91 1.26
C SER A 60 7.33 -4.93 -0.04
N HIS A 61 7.62 -3.77 -0.64
CA HIS A 61 8.09 -3.72 -2.01
C HIS A 61 9.23 -2.73 -2.27
N ALA A 62 9.61 -1.88 -1.30
CA ALA A 62 10.73 -0.99 -1.50
C ALA A 62 12.05 -1.78 -1.65
N PRO A 63 12.97 -1.31 -2.51
CA PRO A 63 14.30 -1.88 -2.63
C PRO A 63 15.04 -1.80 -1.28
N LEU A 64 15.66 -2.91 -0.87
CA LEU A 64 16.46 -2.99 0.36
C LEU A 64 17.96 -2.80 0.10
N ASN A 65 18.36 -2.65 -1.15
CA ASN A 65 19.74 -2.52 -1.60
C ASN A 65 20.24 -1.06 -1.67
N VAL A 66 19.49 -0.13 -1.08
CA VAL A 66 19.83 1.28 -0.98
C VAL A 66 20.02 1.67 0.48
N GLU A 67 20.94 2.61 0.76
CA GLU A 67 21.19 3.07 2.13
C GLU A 67 20.08 4.02 2.60
N LYS A 68 19.63 4.93 1.71
CA LYS A 68 18.63 5.94 2.03
C LYS A 68 17.55 5.98 0.95
N TRP A 69 16.38 6.46 1.35
CA TRP A 69 15.24 6.63 0.44
C TRP A 69 15.56 7.56 -0.73
N ASP A 70 16.33 8.62 -0.47
CA ASP A 70 16.70 9.62 -1.48
C ASP A 70 17.64 9.05 -2.56
N ASP A 71 18.24 7.86 -2.35
CA ASP A 71 19.08 7.15 -3.32
C ASP A 71 18.27 6.22 -4.24
N ILE A 72 16.96 6.06 -3.99
CA ILE A 72 16.09 5.23 -4.84
C ILE A 72 15.81 5.98 -6.14
N PRO A 73 16.14 5.42 -7.31
CA PRO A 73 15.82 6.06 -8.58
C PRO A 73 14.30 6.12 -8.78
N GLU A 74 13.81 7.16 -9.46
CA GLU A 74 12.39 7.36 -9.69
C GLU A 74 11.72 6.15 -10.37
N GLU A 75 12.46 5.43 -11.22
CA GLU A 75 12.03 4.19 -11.88
C GLU A 75 11.61 3.09 -10.88
N GLN A 76 12.18 3.08 -9.68
CA GLN A 76 11.83 2.14 -8.61
C GLN A 76 10.78 2.70 -7.65
N THR A 77 10.66 4.02 -7.54
CA THR A 77 9.63 4.67 -6.73
C THR A 77 8.27 4.70 -7.42
N GLN A 78 8.24 4.93 -8.73
CA GLN A 78 7.00 5.03 -9.51
C GLN A 78 6.12 3.76 -9.39
N PRO A 79 6.66 2.52 -9.47
CA PRO A 79 5.87 1.31 -9.23
C PRO A 79 5.26 1.22 -7.82
N LEU A 80 5.86 1.86 -6.81
CA LEU A 80 5.29 1.94 -5.47
C LEU A 80 4.10 2.91 -5.44
N ILE A 81 4.22 4.05 -6.14
CA ILE A 81 3.12 5.00 -6.31
C ILE A 81 1.97 4.33 -7.06
N ASP A 82 2.25 3.67 -8.18
CA ASP A 82 1.23 3.00 -9.01
C ASP A 82 0.46 1.94 -8.23
N ARG A 83 1.14 1.18 -7.35
CA ARG A 83 0.47 0.21 -6.46
C ARG A 83 -0.51 0.88 -5.50
N VAL A 84 -0.17 2.05 -4.98
CA VAL A 84 -1.09 2.81 -4.11
C VAL A 84 -2.26 3.34 -4.94
N LEU A 85 -1.98 3.93 -6.12
CA LEU A 85 -3.00 4.47 -7.02
C LEU A 85 -3.90 3.40 -7.62
N SER A 86 -3.47 2.13 -7.67
CA SER A 86 -4.35 1.03 -8.07
C SER A 86 -5.55 0.86 -7.13
N LYS A 87 -5.41 1.27 -5.86
CA LYS A 87 -6.42 1.13 -4.80
C LYS A 87 -7.16 2.43 -4.48
N PHE A 88 -6.56 3.57 -4.79
CA PHE A 88 -7.07 4.89 -4.40
C PHE A 88 -7.17 5.80 -5.62
N ASP A 89 -8.29 6.49 -5.72
CA ASP A 89 -8.49 7.54 -6.71
C ASP A 89 -7.94 8.86 -6.15
N VAL A 90 -6.79 9.28 -6.69
CA VAL A 90 -6.04 10.46 -6.28
C VAL A 90 -5.45 11.15 -7.51
N ASP A 91 -5.71 12.45 -7.64
CA ASP A 91 -5.20 13.28 -8.74
C ASP A 91 -3.71 13.64 -8.55
N ILE A 92 -2.82 12.75 -8.99
CA ILE A 92 -1.36 12.97 -8.94
C ILE A 92 -0.85 14.00 -9.96
N SER A 93 -1.70 14.49 -10.86
CA SER A 93 -1.35 15.59 -11.78
C SER A 93 -0.97 16.85 -11.00
N ARG A 94 -1.42 16.93 -9.74
CA ARG A 94 -1.08 18.01 -8.82
C ARG A 94 0.26 17.70 -8.13
N PRO A 95 1.31 18.51 -8.33
CA PRO A 95 2.65 18.20 -7.83
C PRO A 95 2.70 18.06 -6.31
N TYR A 96 1.94 18.89 -5.57
CA TYR A 96 1.88 18.83 -4.12
C TYR A 96 1.33 17.51 -3.56
N ILE A 97 0.53 16.77 -4.34
CA ILE A 97 0.00 15.46 -3.95
C ILE A 97 1.07 14.39 -4.12
N LYS A 98 1.74 14.37 -5.28
CA LYS A 98 2.89 13.48 -5.54
C LYS A 98 3.99 13.71 -4.50
N ASP A 99 4.34 14.96 -4.23
CA ASP A 99 5.33 15.33 -3.22
C ASP A 99 4.94 14.85 -1.82
N TRP A 100 3.67 14.99 -1.45
CA TRP A 100 3.18 14.49 -0.17
C TRP A 100 3.32 12.96 -0.07
N MET A 101 2.98 12.23 -1.14
CA MET A 101 3.11 10.76 -1.17
C MET A 101 4.57 10.34 -1.04
N LEU A 102 5.47 10.93 -1.83
CA LEU A 102 6.92 10.67 -1.76
C LEU A 102 7.47 10.95 -0.37
N LYS A 103 7.10 12.09 0.22
CA LYS A 103 7.47 12.45 1.59
C LYS A 103 6.93 11.44 2.61
N ARG A 104 5.72 10.92 2.40
CA ARG A 104 5.14 9.90 3.29
C ARG A 104 5.81 8.54 3.15
N MET A 105 6.31 8.20 1.96
CA MET A 105 7.03 6.95 1.71
C MET A 105 8.40 6.92 2.36
N ARG A 106 9.05 8.08 2.51
CA ARG A 106 10.35 8.24 3.17
C ARG A 106 10.39 7.80 4.65
N LEU A 107 9.23 7.66 5.30
CA LEU A 107 8.99 7.28 6.72
C LEU A 107 10.05 7.73 7.74
#